data_AF-A0A3N5LY51-F1
#
_entry.id   AF-A0A3N5LY51-F1
#
_cell.length_a   1.000
_cell.length_b   1.000
_cell.length_c   1.000
_cell.angle_alpha   90.00
_cell.angle_beta   90.00
_cell.angle_gamma   90.00
#
_symmetry.space_group_name_H-M   'P 1'
#
loop_
_entity.id
_entity.type
_entity.pdbx_description
1 polymer ?
#
loop_
_entity_poly.entity_id
_entity_poly.type
_entity_poly.pdbx_seq_one_letter_code
_entity_poly.pdbx_strand_id
1 'polypeptide(L)'
;ELVRRLDAGELPGAPPAATLELAGRAIMATVGGASGALYGRGLQRAGASLAGPALPTGPLDPARVVAVEAAVATSTTREAQAARALAAAIEAIRALGRATTGEKTMLDALVPARDAFQAAVARGADLAAAAAAAAAAADAGAAATIPLLATKGRASYLGERSIGHLDPGAVSSAILLRALADVAAG
;
A
#
# COMPACT_ATOMS: atom_id res chain seq x y z
N GLU A 1 -6.57 -5.93 -22.16
CA GLU A 1 -6.18 -4.55 -22.49
C GLU A 1 -5.42 -3.83 -21.39
N LEU A 2 -6.03 -3.58 -20.24
CA LEU A 2 -5.47 -2.70 -19.21
C LEU A 2 -4.23 -3.27 -18.48
N VAL A 3 -4.22 -4.58 -18.19
CA VAL A 3 -3.02 -5.30 -17.69
C VAL A 3 -1.91 -5.34 -18.74
N ARG A 4 -2.26 -5.53 -20.02
CA ARG A 4 -1.30 -5.54 -21.13
C ARG A 4 -0.56 -4.20 -21.27
N ARG A 5 -1.27 -3.09 -21.02
CA ARG A 5 -0.69 -1.74 -21.01
C ARG A 5 0.22 -1.47 -19.80
N LEU A 6 -0.08 -2.07 -18.65
CA LEU A 6 0.81 -2.04 -17.48
C LEU A 6 2.07 -2.87 -17.75
N ASP A 7 1.92 -4.09 -18.29
CA ASP A 7 3.03 -5.00 -18.62
C ASP A 7 3.93 -4.44 -19.73
N ALA A 8 3.36 -3.72 -20.69
CA ALA A 8 4.11 -3.08 -21.78
C ALA A 8 4.83 -1.78 -21.36
N GLY A 9 4.70 -1.35 -20.09
CA GLY A 9 5.24 -0.07 -19.63
C GLY A 9 4.61 1.15 -20.30
N GLU A 10 3.42 0.98 -20.92
CA GLU A 10 2.70 2.00 -21.70
C GLU A 10 1.94 3.01 -20.81
N LEU A 11 2.56 3.39 -19.69
CA LEU A 11 2.24 4.59 -18.92
C LEU A 11 3.47 5.52 -18.75
N PRO A 12 4.26 5.84 -19.80
CA PRO A 12 5.32 6.82 -19.66
C PRO A 12 4.72 8.18 -19.28
N GLY A 13 5.09 8.70 -18.12
CA GLY A 13 4.70 10.05 -17.66
C GLY A 13 3.34 10.17 -16.97
N ALA A 14 2.63 9.07 -16.70
CA ALA A 14 1.40 9.14 -15.90
C ALA A 14 1.73 9.53 -14.43
N PRO A 15 0.98 10.46 -13.80
CA PRO A 15 1.18 10.80 -12.41
C PRO A 15 1.04 9.57 -11.49
N PRO A 16 1.85 9.43 -10.43
CA PRO A 16 1.80 8.27 -9.53
C PRO A 16 0.40 7.94 -9.01
N ALA A 17 -0.41 8.97 -8.72
CA ALA A 17 -1.79 8.82 -8.30
C ALA A 17 -2.66 8.06 -9.34
N ALA A 18 -2.52 8.42 -10.62
CA ALA A 18 -3.27 7.81 -11.72
C ALA A 18 -2.80 6.38 -11.98
N THR A 19 -1.48 6.12 -11.91
CA THR A 19 -0.93 4.77 -12.06
C THR A 19 -1.45 3.83 -10.99
N LEU A 20 -1.49 4.25 -9.73
CA LEU A 20 -2.02 3.45 -8.62
C LEU A 20 -3.54 3.22 -8.74
N GLU A 21 -4.29 4.23 -9.17
CA GLU A 21 -5.73 4.11 -9.42
C GLU A 21 -6.03 3.07 -10.52
N LEU A 22 -5.27 3.15 -11.61
CA LEU A 22 -5.39 2.23 -12.74
C LEU A 22 -4.98 0.80 -12.37
N ALA A 23 -3.85 0.63 -11.68
CA ALA A 23 -3.39 -0.66 -11.18
C ALA A 23 -4.43 -1.27 -10.21
N GLY A 24 -5.00 -0.46 -9.32
CA GLY A 24 -6.04 -0.91 -8.41
C GLY A 24 -7.29 -1.41 -9.14
N ARG A 25 -7.77 -0.68 -10.15
CA ARG A 25 -8.87 -1.14 -11.02
C ARG A 25 -8.52 -2.42 -11.77
N ALA A 26 -7.30 -2.53 -12.29
CA ALA A 26 -6.83 -3.71 -13.01
C ALA A 26 -6.88 -4.95 -12.11
N ILE A 27 -6.31 -4.87 -10.90
CA ILE A 27 -6.30 -5.96 -9.93
C ILE A 27 -7.72 -6.38 -9.56
N MET A 28 -8.63 -5.43 -9.31
CA MET A 28 -10.03 -5.79 -9.01
C MET A 28 -10.71 -6.52 -10.17
N ALA A 29 -10.36 -6.19 -11.41
CA ALA A 29 -10.97 -6.79 -12.60
C ALA A 29 -10.41 -8.17 -12.95
N THR A 30 -9.14 -8.44 -12.60
CA THR A 30 -8.44 -9.68 -13.04
C THR A 30 -8.14 -10.65 -11.91
N VAL A 31 -8.01 -10.17 -10.68
CA VAL A 31 -7.74 -11.01 -9.51
C VAL A 31 -9.05 -11.30 -8.79
N GLY A 32 -9.48 -12.56 -8.83
CA GLY A 32 -10.68 -13.01 -8.13
C GLY A 32 -10.51 -13.09 -6.60
N GLY A 33 -11.64 -13.23 -5.91
CA GLY A 33 -11.69 -13.45 -4.47
C GLY A 33 -11.36 -12.22 -3.63
N ALA A 34 -11.16 -12.43 -2.32
CA ALA A 34 -10.97 -11.34 -1.36
C ALA A 34 -9.70 -10.52 -1.63
N SER A 35 -8.61 -11.18 -2.04
CA SER A 35 -7.31 -10.52 -2.23
C SER A 35 -7.35 -9.46 -3.34
N GLY A 36 -8.05 -9.70 -4.45
CA GLY A 36 -8.18 -8.71 -5.54
C GLY A 36 -8.91 -7.45 -5.08
N ALA A 37 -10.01 -7.62 -4.33
CA ALA A 37 -10.74 -6.50 -3.75
C ALA A 37 -9.89 -5.71 -2.74
N LEU A 38 -9.14 -6.41 -1.87
CA LEU A 38 -8.32 -5.79 -0.83
C LEU A 38 -7.14 -5.01 -1.41
N TYR A 39 -6.29 -5.66 -2.22
CA TYR A 39 -5.15 -4.99 -2.85
C TYR A 39 -5.60 -3.87 -3.78
N GLY A 40 -6.61 -4.14 -4.61
CA GLY A 40 -7.13 -3.14 -5.55
C GLY A 40 -7.64 -1.90 -4.82
N ARG A 41 -8.36 -2.08 -3.70
CA ARG A 41 -8.86 -0.97 -2.89
C ARG A 41 -7.73 -0.22 -2.19
N GLY A 42 -6.72 -0.93 -1.72
CA GLY A 42 -5.50 -0.37 -1.16
C GLY A 42 -4.82 0.57 -2.15
N LEU A 43 -4.57 0.10 -3.38
CA LEU A 43 -3.92 0.90 -4.43
C LEU A 43 -4.72 2.14 -4.82
N GLN A 44 -6.05 2.02 -4.97
CA GLN A 44 -6.90 3.18 -5.24
C GLN A 44 -6.82 4.24 -4.13
N ARG A 45 -6.77 3.81 -2.86
CA ARG A 45 -6.65 4.74 -1.73
C ARG A 45 -5.25 5.32 -1.59
N ALA A 46 -4.21 4.56 -1.91
CA ALA A 46 -2.85 5.08 -2.05
C ALA A 46 -2.81 6.20 -3.09
N GLY A 47 -3.34 5.96 -4.30
CA GLY A 47 -3.38 6.95 -5.38
C GLY A 47 -4.16 8.20 -5.00
N ALA A 48 -5.35 8.05 -4.38
CA ALA A 48 -6.14 9.18 -3.90
C ALA A 48 -5.39 10.05 -2.88
N SER A 49 -4.56 9.45 -2.01
CA SER A 49 -3.76 10.19 -1.02
C SER A 49 -2.61 11.01 -1.64
N LEU A 50 -2.23 10.70 -2.88
CA LEU A 50 -1.18 11.38 -3.64
C LEU A 50 -1.72 12.44 -4.60
N ALA A 51 -3.02 12.44 -4.89
CA ALA A 51 -3.62 13.35 -5.88
C ALA A 51 -3.61 14.84 -5.45
N GLY A 52 -3.22 15.15 -4.20
CA GLY A 52 -3.29 16.50 -3.64
C GLY A 52 -4.73 17.04 -3.55
N PRO A 53 -4.96 18.22 -2.98
CA PRO A 53 -6.20 18.94 -3.20
C PRO A 53 -6.31 19.25 -4.71
N ALA A 54 -7.51 19.08 -5.28
CA ALA A 54 -7.75 19.49 -6.66
C ALA A 54 -7.34 20.96 -6.82
N LEU A 55 -6.51 21.26 -7.82
CA LEU A 55 -6.19 22.65 -8.14
C LEU A 55 -7.52 23.36 -8.45
N PRO A 56 -7.84 24.48 -7.79
CA PRO A 56 -9.04 25.23 -8.13
C PRO A 56 -8.99 25.58 -9.63
N THR A 57 -10.09 25.43 -10.34
CA THR A 57 -10.21 25.76 -11.77
C THR A 57 -10.93 27.10 -11.93
N GLY A 58 -10.47 27.96 -12.86
CA GLY A 58 -11.01 29.31 -13.09
C GLY A 58 -9.93 30.39 -13.32
N PRO A 59 -10.27 31.69 -13.27
CA PRO A 59 -9.32 32.82 -13.30
C PRO A 59 -8.51 32.96 -11.99
N LEU A 60 -7.19 33.25 -12.07
CA LEU A 60 -6.33 33.42 -10.89
C LEU A 60 -6.76 34.66 -10.08
N ASP A 61 -7.10 34.45 -8.81
CA ASP A 61 -7.39 35.50 -7.83
C ASP A 61 -6.47 35.35 -6.59
N PRO A 62 -6.38 36.36 -5.71
CA PRO A 62 -5.50 36.31 -4.54
C PRO A 62 -5.79 35.14 -3.59
N ALA A 63 -7.06 34.71 -3.45
CA ALA A 63 -7.43 33.57 -2.63
C ALA A 63 -6.93 32.24 -3.23
N ARG A 64 -6.88 32.15 -4.56
CA ARG A 64 -6.32 31.01 -5.29
C ARG A 64 -4.81 30.98 -5.32
N VAL A 65 -4.14 32.13 -5.31
CA VAL A 65 -2.68 32.18 -5.11
C VAL A 65 -2.35 31.57 -3.75
N VAL A 66 -3.09 31.95 -2.69
CA VAL A 66 -2.93 31.34 -1.36
C VAL A 66 -3.26 29.84 -1.36
N ALA A 67 -4.28 29.39 -2.09
CA ALA A 67 -4.61 27.96 -2.20
C ALA A 67 -3.56 27.15 -2.97
N VAL A 68 -2.99 27.71 -4.04
CA VAL A 68 -1.89 27.11 -4.81
C VAL A 68 -0.61 27.12 -3.99
N GLU A 69 -0.30 28.21 -3.29
CA GLU A 69 0.85 28.31 -2.38
C GLU A 69 0.72 27.34 -1.21
N ALA A 70 -0.47 27.14 -0.64
CA ALA A 70 -0.71 26.12 0.37
C ALA A 70 -0.55 24.70 -0.19
N ALA A 71 -1.04 24.44 -1.42
CA ALA A 71 -0.86 23.17 -2.10
C ALA A 71 0.62 22.88 -2.44
N VAL A 72 1.38 23.92 -2.82
CA VAL A 72 2.82 23.88 -3.11
C VAL A 72 3.66 23.80 -1.81
N ALA A 73 3.22 24.46 -0.74
CA ALA A 73 3.83 24.38 0.60
C ALA A 73 3.59 23.02 1.27
N THR A 74 2.56 22.28 0.81
CA THR A 74 2.37 20.86 1.14
C THR A 74 3.34 19.95 0.33
N SER A 75 4.51 20.46 -0.07
CA SER A 75 5.64 19.68 -0.56
C SER A 75 6.20 18.83 0.59
N THR A 76 5.47 17.77 0.94
CA THR A 76 6.05 16.66 1.71
C THR A 76 7.02 15.95 0.77
N THR A 77 8.20 15.57 1.27
CA THR A 77 9.22 14.83 0.50
C THR A 77 8.63 13.57 -0.15
N ARG A 78 9.27 13.03 -1.20
CA ARG A 78 8.76 11.82 -1.88
C ARG A 78 8.58 10.66 -0.90
N GLU A 79 9.50 10.56 0.06
CA GLU A 79 9.51 9.59 1.14
C GLU A 79 8.26 9.72 2.02
N ALA A 80 7.93 10.94 2.41
CA ALA A 80 6.75 11.21 3.22
C ALA A 80 5.44 11.02 2.43
N GLN A 81 5.43 11.33 1.12
CA GLN A 81 4.32 11.02 0.23
C GLN A 81 4.10 9.50 0.12
N ALA A 82 5.16 8.73 -0.09
CA ALA A 82 5.12 7.27 -0.14
C ALA A 82 4.65 6.67 1.20
N ALA A 83 5.13 7.19 2.33
CA ALA A 83 4.70 6.77 3.66
C ALA A 83 3.19 6.99 3.87
N ARG A 84 2.68 8.15 3.41
CA ARG A 84 1.24 8.48 3.46
C ARG A 84 0.42 7.55 2.58
N ALA A 85 0.90 7.25 1.38
CA ALA A 85 0.23 6.37 0.43
C ALA A 85 0.17 4.92 0.93
N LEU A 86 1.27 4.41 1.49
CA LEU A 86 1.32 3.09 2.11
C LEU A 86 0.34 2.98 3.29
N ALA A 87 0.31 3.99 4.17
CA ALA A 87 -0.62 4.05 5.28
C ALA A 87 -2.09 4.06 4.80
N ALA A 88 -2.41 4.89 3.80
CA ALA A 88 -3.75 4.97 3.23
C ALA A 88 -4.19 3.64 2.58
N ALA A 89 -3.28 2.93 1.91
CA ALA A 89 -3.56 1.62 1.34
C ALA A 89 -3.94 0.60 2.41
N ILE A 90 -3.17 0.55 3.49
CA ILE A 90 -3.32 -0.44 4.56
C ILE A 90 -4.58 -0.18 5.38
N GLU A 91 -4.89 1.08 5.67
CA GLU A 91 -6.15 1.43 6.32
C GLU A 91 -7.37 1.08 5.46
N ALA A 92 -7.26 1.21 4.14
CA ALA A 92 -8.32 0.78 3.24
C ALA A 92 -8.52 -0.74 3.24
N ILE A 93 -7.43 -1.50 3.26
CA ILE A 93 -7.44 -2.97 3.40
C ILE A 93 -8.05 -3.36 4.74
N ARG A 94 -7.63 -2.72 5.84
CA ARG A 94 -8.18 -2.94 7.19
C ARG A 94 -9.69 -2.70 7.23
N ALA A 95 -10.14 -1.57 6.71
CA ALA A 95 -11.54 -1.19 6.70
C ALA A 95 -12.41 -2.16 5.89
N LEU A 96 -11.92 -2.60 4.71
CA LEU A 96 -12.65 -3.53 3.86
C LEU A 96 -12.64 -4.95 4.42
N GLY A 97 -11.48 -5.42 4.90
CA GLY A 97 -11.30 -6.77 5.43
C GLY A 97 -11.83 -6.97 6.85
N ARG A 98 -12.09 -5.88 7.59
CA ARG A 98 -12.56 -5.89 8.99
C ARG A 98 -11.70 -6.79 9.87
N ALA A 99 -10.39 -6.70 9.66
CA ALA A 99 -9.38 -7.48 10.35
C ALA A 99 -8.38 -6.55 11.05
N THR A 100 -7.60 -7.11 11.95
CA THR A 100 -6.55 -6.47 12.73
C THR A 100 -5.33 -7.38 12.79
N THR A 101 -4.22 -6.89 13.35
CA THR A 101 -3.02 -7.71 13.61
C THR A 101 -3.32 -8.74 14.70
N GLY A 102 -2.74 -9.92 14.59
CA GLY A 102 -3.00 -11.09 15.45
C GLY A 102 -4.09 -12.02 14.91
N GLU A 103 -4.76 -11.65 13.81
CA GLU A 103 -5.90 -12.43 13.26
C GLU A 103 -5.50 -13.38 12.12
N LYS A 104 -4.19 -13.55 11.89
CA LYS A 104 -3.58 -14.39 10.86
C LYS A 104 -4.03 -13.98 9.45
N THR A 105 -3.73 -12.73 9.08
CA THR A 105 -4.08 -12.14 7.78
C THR A 105 -2.92 -11.34 7.19
N MET A 106 -3.12 -10.83 5.98
CA MET A 106 -2.18 -9.89 5.35
C MET A 106 -1.81 -8.67 6.21
N LEU A 107 -2.66 -8.25 7.15
CA LEU A 107 -2.36 -7.13 8.04
C LEU A 107 -1.20 -7.44 9.00
N ASP A 108 -0.93 -8.71 9.30
CA ASP A 108 0.20 -9.12 10.13
C ASP A 108 1.56 -8.84 9.46
N ALA A 109 1.61 -8.76 8.13
CA ALA A 109 2.78 -8.29 7.40
C ALA A 109 2.71 -6.79 7.10
N LEU A 110 1.55 -6.31 6.64
CA LEU A 110 1.40 -4.94 6.14
C LEU A 110 1.55 -3.87 7.23
N VAL A 111 0.98 -4.11 8.42
CA VAL A 111 1.01 -3.12 9.51
C VAL A 111 2.45 -2.92 10.03
N PRO A 112 3.23 -3.97 10.36
CA PRO A 112 4.64 -3.81 10.67
C PRO A 112 5.44 -3.14 9.55
N ALA A 113 5.15 -3.45 8.28
CA ALA A 113 5.81 -2.84 7.13
C ALA A 113 5.58 -1.32 7.07
N ARG A 114 4.33 -0.87 7.26
CA ARG A 114 3.99 0.57 7.35
C ARG A 114 4.75 1.25 8.46
N ASP A 115 4.74 0.66 9.65
CA ASP A 115 5.34 1.26 10.84
C ASP A 115 6.87 1.38 10.66
N ALA A 116 7.50 0.35 10.10
CA ALA A 116 8.92 0.37 9.76
C ALA A 116 9.26 1.42 8.69
N PHE A 117 8.45 1.51 7.63
CA PHE A 117 8.62 2.53 6.58
C PHE A 117 8.54 3.94 7.17
N GLN A 118 7.48 4.24 7.93
CA GLN A 118 7.26 5.54 8.54
C GLN A 118 8.39 5.90 9.52
N ALA A 119 8.83 4.94 10.34
CA ALA A 119 9.93 5.16 11.27
C ALA A 119 11.26 5.41 10.54
N ALA A 120 11.52 4.74 9.41
CA ALA A 120 12.70 4.99 8.59
C ALA A 120 12.67 6.41 7.99
N VAL A 121 11.55 6.80 7.38
CA VAL A 121 11.37 8.15 6.83
C VAL A 121 11.51 9.23 7.91
N ALA A 122 10.95 9.02 9.11
CA ALA A 122 11.10 9.95 10.23
C ALA A 122 12.55 10.13 10.69
N ARG A 123 13.42 9.13 10.44
CA ARG A 123 14.87 9.21 10.69
C ARG A 123 15.67 9.78 9.51
N GLY A 124 15.00 10.25 8.46
CA GLY A 124 15.64 10.80 7.27
C GLY A 124 16.18 9.76 6.30
N ALA A 125 15.73 8.51 6.37
CA ALA A 125 16.06 7.51 5.36
C ALA A 125 15.45 7.88 4.00
N ASP A 126 16.15 7.55 2.92
CA ASP A 126 15.62 7.66 1.56
C ASP A 126 14.57 6.56 1.25
N LEU A 127 13.99 6.63 0.05
CA LEU A 127 12.98 5.66 -0.38
C LEU A 127 13.49 4.22 -0.40
N ALA A 128 14.74 3.99 -0.84
CA ALA A 128 15.31 2.66 -0.93
C ALA A 128 15.46 2.03 0.46
N ALA A 129 16.06 2.77 1.40
CA ALA A 129 16.24 2.31 2.77
C ALA A 129 14.89 2.15 3.50
N ALA A 130 13.92 3.04 3.28
CA ALA A 130 12.59 2.92 3.87
C ALA A 130 11.82 1.70 3.33
N ALA A 131 11.89 1.45 2.01
CA ALA A 131 11.27 0.29 1.39
C ALA A 131 11.92 -1.02 1.84
N ALA A 132 13.25 -1.06 1.97
CA ALA A 132 13.97 -2.22 2.51
C ALA A 132 13.58 -2.52 3.96
N ALA A 133 13.45 -1.49 4.81
CA ALA A 133 12.98 -1.65 6.18
C ALA A 133 11.54 -2.20 6.24
N ALA A 134 10.67 -1.71 5.36
CA ALA A 134 9.29 -2.19 5.24
C ALA A 134 9.22 -3.65 4.78
N ALA A 135 10.05 -4.04 3.80
CA ALA A 135 10.14 -5.41 3.32
C ALA A 135 10.59 -6.37 4.43
N ALA A 136 11.66 -6.03 5.16
CA ALA A 136 12.15 -6.84 6.27
C ALA A 136 11.09 -6.99 7.38
N ALA A 137 10.37 -5.92 7.70
CA ALA A 137 9.28 -5.98 8.69
C ALA A 137 8.07 -6.79 8.19
N ALA A 138 7.77 -6.74 6.89
CA ALA A 138 6.73 -7.57 6.28
C ALA A 138 7.09 -9.07 6.33
N ASP A 139 8.34 -9.42 6.03
CA ASP A 139 8.84 -10.80 6.11
C ASP A 139 8.76 -11.33 7.55
N ALA A 140 9.20 -10.53 8.52
CA ALA A 140 9.09 -10.86 9.94
C ALA A 140 7.62 -11.02 10.39
N GLY A 141 6.75 -10.11 9.96
CA GLY A 141 5.32 -10.16 10.22
C GLY A 141 4.64 -11.40 9.62
N ALA A 142 5.00 -11.76 8.38
CA ALA A 142 4.53 -12.99 7.75
C ALA A 142 4.99 -14.25 8.51
N ALA A 143 6.26 -14.32 8.91
CA ALA A 143 6.78 -15.42 9.73
C ALA A 143 6.06 -15.51 11.09
N ALA A 144 5.76 -14.37 11.71
CA ALA A 144 5.04 -14.30 12.97
C ALA A 144 3.59 -14.81 12.89
N THR A 145 3.05 -15.06 11.69
CA THR A 145 1.73 -15.67 11.54
C THR A 145 1.70 -17.16 11.90
N ILE A 146 2.84 -17.87 11.89
CA ILE A 146 2.92 -19.32 12.14
C ILE A 146 2.16 -19.75 13.39
N PRO A 147 2.43 -19.20 14.60
CA PRO A 147 1.75 -19.63 15.82
C PRO A 147 0.29 -19.15 15.94
N LEU A 148 -0.18 -18.27 15.04
CA LEU A 148 -1.50 -17.64 15.18
C LEU A 148 -2.63 -18.58 14.75
N LEU A 149 -3.74 -18.52 15.50
CA LEU A 149 -5.04 -19.05 15.11
C LEU A 149 -5.72 -18.10 14.13
N ALA A 150 -6.15 -18.60 12.98
CA ALA A 150 -6.91 -17.80 12.03
C ALA A 150 -8.32 -17.49 12.53
N THR A 151 -8.67 -16.21 12.65
CA THR A 151 -10.03 -15.75 12.99
C THR A 151 -10.75 -15.13 11.79
N LYS A 152 -10.03 -14.88 10.69
CA LYS A 152 -10.55 -14.24 9.47
C LYS A 152 -10.29 -15.08 8.22
N GLY A 153 -11.03 -14.75 7.16
CA GLY A 153 -10.86 -15.34 5.84
C GLY A 153 -11.18 -16.83 5.80
N ARG A 154 -10.69 -17.52 4.76
CA ARG A 154 -10.92 -18.96 4.56
C ARG A 154 -10.10 -19.84 5.50
N ALA A 155 -8.98 -19.32 6.02
CA ALA A 155 -8.13 -20.04 6.95
C ALA A 155 -8.82 -20.30 8.30
N SER A 156 -9.75 -19.43 8.71
CA SER A 156 -10.49 -19.62 9.97
C SER A 156 -11.39 -20.86 9.98
N TYR A 157 -11.78 -21.36 8.81
CA TYR A 157 -12.58 -22.59 8.69
C TYR A 157 -11.82 -23.84 9.17
N LEU A 158 -10.49 -23.75 9.26
CA LEU A 158 -9.63 -24.85 9.72
C LEU A 158 -9.51 -24.89 11.26
N GLY A 159 -9.94 -23.84 11.97
CA GLY A 159 -9.78 -23.73 13.43
C GLY A 159 -8.31 -23.89 13.85
N GLU A 160 -8.06 -24.68 14.90
CA GLU A 160 -6.71 -24.93 15.44
C GLU A 160 -5.73 -25.50 14.42
N ARG A 161 -6.22 -26.17 13.36
CA ARG A 161 -5.36 -26.70 12.28
C ARG A 161 -4.70 -25.60 11.44
N SER A 162 -5.10 -24.33 11.62
CA SER A 162 -4.41 -23.19 11.01
C SER A 162 -3.09 -22.83 11.71
N ILE A 163 -2.90 -23.26 12.96
CA ILE A 163 -1.68 -23.02 13.75
C ILE A 163 -0.53 -23.87 13.19
N GLY A 164 0.68 -23.32 13.18
CA GLY A 164 1.88 -23.98 12.66
C GLY A 164 2.14 -23.71 11.17
N HIS A 165 1.29 -22.95 10.50
CA HIS A 165 1.41 -22.62 9.07
C HIS A 165 1.47 -21.11 8.82
N LEU A 166 2.21 -20.70 7.79
CA LEU A 166 2.23 -19.32 7.32
C LEU A 166 0.86 -18.90 6.76
N ASP A 167 0.46 -17.64 6.99
CA ASP A 167 -0.66 -17.05 6.26
C ASP A 167 -0.27 -16.72 4.82
N PRO A 168 -0.97 -17.24 3.79
CA PRO A 168 -0.68 -16.92 2.41
C PRO A 168 -0.87 -15.43 2.07
N GLY A 169 -1.80 -14.74 2.75
CA GLY A 169 -2.04 -13.30 2.55
C GLY A 169 -0.87 -12.44 3.03
N ALA A 170 -0.33 -12.75 4.21
CA ALA A 170 0.85 -12.11 4.79
C ALA A 170 2.09 -12.37 3.94
N VAL A 171 2.32 -13.62 3.52
CA VAL A 171 3.45 -13.97 2.62
C VAL A 171 3.36 -13.24 1.29
N SER A 172 2.17 -13.17 0.67
CA SER A 172 1.97 -12.43 -0.58
C SER A 172 2.25 -10.94 -0.40
N SER A 173 1.85 -10.36 0.73
CA SER A 173 2.12 -8.95 1.05
C SER A 173 3.61 -8.70 1.24
N ALA A 174 4.33 -9.62 1.88
CA ALA A 174 5.79 -9.53 2.00
C ALA A 174 6.51 -9.63 0.65
N ILE A 175 6.03 -10.47 -0.27
CA ILE A 175 6.52 -10.51 -1.66
C ILE A 175 6.35 -9.15 -2.35
N LEU A 176 5.17 -8.52 -2.24
CA LEU A 176 4.91 -7.21 -2.84
C LEU A 176 5.83 -6.12 -2.29
N LEU A 177 6.11 -6.16 -0.99
CA LEU A 177 6.98 -5.19 -0.32
C LEU A 177 8.45 -5.38 -0.68
N ARG A 178 8.90 -6.64 -0.89
CA ARG A 178 10.22 -6.91 -1.47
C ARG A 178 10.35 -6.37 -2.89
N ALA A 179 9.36 -6.61 -3.73
CA ALA A 179 9.36 -6.05 -5.10
C ALA A 179 9.41 -4.51 -5.09
N LEU A 180 8.73 -3.85 -4.14
CA LEU A 180 8.84 -2.41 -3.96
C LEU A 180 10.26 -1.98 -3.54
N ALA A 181 10.90 -2.72 -2.62
CA ALA A 181 12.26 -2.45 -2.19
C ALA A 181 13.27 -2.61 -3.33
N ASP A 182 13.13 -3.66 -4.14
CA ASP A 182 13.97 -3.91 -5.31
C ASP A 182 13.87 -2.74 -6.30
N VAL A 183 12.66 -2.33 -6.68
CA VAL A 183 12.45 -1.18 -7.60
C VAL A 183 12.96 0.13 -7.00
N ALA A 184 12.87 0.32 -5.69
CA ALA A 184 13.34 1.53 -5.02
C ALA A 184 14.88 1.62 -4.95
N ALA A 185 15.58 0.48 -4.99
CA ALA A 185 17.03 0.41 -4.96
C ALA A 185 17.69 0.70 -6.32
N GLY A 186 16.94 0.58 -7.43
CA GLY A 186 17.42 0.75 -8.80
C GLY A 186 17.78 -0.56 -9.48
#